data_AF-A0A813DYE6-F1
#
_entry.id   AF-A0A813DYE6-F1
#
_cell.length_a   1.000
_cell.length_b   1.000
_cell.length_c   1.000
_cell.angle_alpha   90.00
_cell.angle_beta   90.00
_cell.angle_gamma   90.00
#
_symmetry.space_group_name_H-M   'P 1'
#
loop_
_entity.id
_entity.type
_entity.pdbx_description
1 polymer ?
#
loop_
_entity_poly.entity_id
_entity_poly.type
_entity_poly.pdbx_seq_one_letter_code
_entity_poly.pdbx_strand_id
1 'polypeptide(L)'
;AMSQFGLEAHTGFFVKSICVLLFLMTFGQMNQLCYCWAMTGGLLWWALTSLVGLGQDDTIAIIATILGLRSVPFLYKRAITIAATYPLQLTFKYVAQIIPKYTISEEEFFTCDGCSAEVGATRKAALVALSDKWKKKYPKCQQFSV
;
A
#
# COMPACT_ATOMS: atom_id res chain seq x y z
N ALA A 1 42.12 17.64 -17.43
CA ALA A 1 40.92 18.18 -16.77
C ALA A 1 39.69 17.46 -17.35
N MET A 2 39.23 16.40 -16.67
CA MET A 2 37.95 15.77 -17.01
C MET A 2 36.81 16.73 -16.62
N SER A 3 35.81 16.85 -17.47
CA SER A 3 34.72 17.82 -17.37
C SER A 3 33.90 17.64 -16.10
N GLN A 4 34.02 18.59 -15.15
CA GLN A 4 33.16 18.68 -13.97
C GLN A 4 31.67 18.81 -14.34
N PHE A 5 31.35 19.28 -15.56
CA PHE A 5 29.98 19.44 -16.06
C PHE A 5 29.18 18.14 -16.22
N GLY A 6 29.85 16.99 -16.37
CA GLY A 6 29.17 15.69 -16.46
C GLY A 6 28.76 15.14 -15.09
N LEU A 7 29.56 15.39 -14.06
CA LEU A 7 29.39 14.79 -12.73
C LEU A 7 28.09 15.27 -12.05
N GLU A 8 27.83 16.58 -12.04
CA GLU A 8 26.69 17.17 -11.33
C GLU A 8 25.33 16.71 -11.89
N ALA A 9 25.26 16.45 -13.19
CA ALA A 9 24.04 16.00 -13.85
C ALA A 9 23.61 14.60 -13.39
N HIS A 10 24.57 13.70 -13.14
CA HIS A 10 24.29 12.34 -12.72
C HIS A 10 23.87 12.27 -11.25
N THR A 11 24.56 12.99 -10.37
CA THR A 11 24.25 13.04 -8.94
C THR A 11 22.80 13.51 -8.69
N GLY A 12 22.38 14.57 -9.39
CA GLY A 12 21.01 15.09 -9.28
C GLY A 12 19.93 14.10 -9.74
N PHE A 13 20.21 13.29 -10.77
CA PHE A 13 19.29 12.24 -11.23
C PHE A 13 19.14 11.11 -10.21
N PHE A 14 20.25 10.65 -9.62
CA PHE A 14 20.21 9.57 -8.64
C PHE A 14 19.52 9.98 -7.33
N VAL A 15 19.77 11.19 -6.84
CA VAL A 15 19.08 11.71 -5.64
C VAL A 15 17.57 11.77 -5.86
N LYS A 16 17.12 12.31 -7.00
CA LYS A 16 15.69 12.32 -7.35
C LYS A 16 15.10 10.91 -7.42
N SER A 17 15.85 9.97 -8.01
CA SER A 17 15.44 8.56 -8.09
C SER A 17 15.32 7.91 -6.72
N ILE A 18 16.28 8.14 -5.82
CA ILE A 18 16.25 7.66 -4.43
C ILE A 18 15.01 8.22 -3.71
N CYS A 19 14.73 9.51 -3.84
CA CYS A 19 13.53 10.12 -3.23
C CYS A 19 12.22 9.48 -3.74
N VAL A 20 12.11 9.22 -5.04
CA VAL A 20 10.93 8.56 -5.64
C VAL A 20 10.80 7.12 -5.16
N LEU A 21 11.89 6.36 -5.09
CA LEU A 21 11.90 4.99 -4.60
C LEU A 21 11.50 4.91 -3.12
N LEU A 22 12.05 5.80 -2.28
CA LEU A 22 11.68 5.90 -0.88
C LEU A 22 10.20 6.27 -0.71
N PHE A 23 9.69 7.20 -1.53
CA PHE A 23 8.27 7.57 -1.54
C PHE A 23 7.37 6.38 -1.90
N LEU A 24 7.71 5.63 -2.95
CA LEU A 24 6.97 4.44 -3.37
C LEU A 24 6.94 3.36 -2.30
N MET A 25 8.05 3.17 -1.58
CA MET A 25 8.14 2.20 -0.48
C MET A 25 7.38 2.65 0.78
N THR A 26 7.25 3.96 1.02
CA THR A 26 6.64 4.52 2.25
C THR A 26 5.13 4.73 2.15
N PHE A 27 4.59 5.03 0.97
CA PHE A 27 3.14 5.22 0.79
C PHE A 27 2.29 3.95 1.00
N GLY A 28 2.91 2.79 1.24
CA GLY A 28 2.23 1.58 1.69
C GLY A 28 1.96 1.51 3.20
N GLN A 29 2.82 2.09 4.04
CA GLN A 29 2.75 2.05 5.51
C GLN A 29 3.51 3.24 6.13
N MET A 30 2.86 4.41 6.18
CA MET A 30 3.43 5.63 6.76
C MET A 30 3.29 5.62 8.29
N ASN A 31 4.34 5.22 9.02
CA ASN A 31 4.84 6.08 10.10
C ASN A 31 6.21 5.64 10.62
N GLN A 32 6.50 4.35 10.78
CA GLN A 32 7.79 3.89 11.33
C GLN A 32 8.80 3.46 10.27
N LEU A 33 8.34 2.86 9.17
CA LEU A 33 9.24 2.30 8.16
C LEU A 33 10.02 3.38 7.40
N CYS A 34 9.46 4.58 7.22
CA CYS A 34 10.18 5.71 6.61
C CYS A 34 11.44 6.06 7.39
N TYR A 35 11.34 6.14 8.73
CA TYR A 35 12.48 6.42 9.59
C TYR A 35 13.51 5.28 9.54
N CYS A 36 13.07 4.02 9.53
CA CYS A 36 13.98 2.88 9.35
C CYS A 36 14.75 2.94 8.02
N TRP A 37 14.09 3.34 6.92
CA TRP A 37 14.73 3.46 5.62
C TRP A 37 15.70 4.63 5.54
N ALA A 38 15.35 5.79 6.12
CA ALA A 38 16.26 6.92 6.21
C ALA A 38 17.50 6.59 7.06
N MET A 39 17.32 5.94 8.20
CA MET A 39 18.41 5.52 9.08
C MET A 39 19.32 4.47 8.43
N THR A 40 18.74 3.46 7.78
CA THR A 40 19.54 2.44 7.06
C THR A 40 20.27 3.02 5.86
N GLY A 41 19.65 3.94 5.12
CA GLY A 41 20.30 4.67 4.03
C GLY A 41 21.47 5.53 4.53
N GLY A 42 21.30 6.25 5.63
CA GLY A 42 22.36 7.06 6.25
C GLY A 42 23.51 6.22 6.82
N LEU A 43 23.21 5.09 7.45
CA LEU A 43 24.23 4.15 7.93
C LEU A 43 25.01 3.51 6.77
N LEU A 44 24.31 3.14 5.70
CA LEU A 44 24.94 2.57 4.50
C LEU A 44 25.83 3.60 3.79
N TRP A 45 25.38 4.86 3.69
CA TRP A 45 26.18 5.97 3.21
C TRP A 45 27.47 6.11 4.01
N TRP A 46 27.36 6.25 5.33
CA TRP A 46 28.50 6.40 6.22
C TRP A 46 29.48 5.22 6.09
N ALA A 47 28.98 3.99 6.09
CA ALA A 47 29.82 2.79 5.96
C ALA A 47 30.59 2.76 4.63
N LEU A 48 29.93 3.07 3.52
CA LEU A 48 30.56 3.06 2.19
C LEU A 48 31.57 4.20 2.03
N THR A 49 31.29 5.40 2.54
CA THR A 49 32.23 6.53 2.45
C THR A 49 33.39 6.41 3.44
N SER A 50 33.15 5.93 4.66
CA SER A 50 34.14 5.97 5.74
C SER A 50 34.94 4.68 5.91
N LEU A 51 34.34 3.50 5.64
CA LEU A 51 35.05 2.21 5.78
C LEU A 51 35.64 1.74 4.45
N VAL A 52 34.89 1.89 3.36
CA VAL A 52 35.33 1.44 2.03
C VAL A 52 36.11 2.54 1.30
N GLY A 53 35.90 3.81 1.66
CA GLY A 53 36.57 4.94 1.03
C GLY A 53 36.06 5.25 -0.39
N LEU A 54 34.81 4.87 -0.68
CA LEU A 54 34.21 5.12 -2.00
C LEU A 54 33.93 6.61 -2.19
N GLY A 55 34.05 7.06 -3.45
CA GLY A 55 33.62 8.38 -3.86
C GLY A 55 32.13 8.60 -3.55
N GLN A 56 31.73 9.86 -3.39
CA GLN A 56 30.33 10.20 -3.13
C GLN A 56 29.43 9.68 -4.26
N ASP A 57 29.82 9.85 -5.52
CA ASP A 57 29.01 9.42 -6.66
C ASP A 57 28.84 7.91 -6.74
N ASP A 58 29.91 7.14 -6.52
CA ASP A 58 29.86 5.67 -6.49
C ASP A 58 28.96 5.19 -5.35
N THR A 59 29.05 5.84 -4.19
CA THR A 59 28.21 5.53 -3.02
C THR A 59 26.74 5.79 -3.33
N ILE A 60 26.40 6.93 -3.95
CA ILE A 60 25.03 7.26 -4.36
C ILE A 60 24.51 6.21 -5.36
N ALA A 61 25.31 5.86 -6.36
CA ALA A 61 24.93 4.89 -7.38
C ALA A 61 24.65 3.50 -6.78
N ILE A 62 25.48 3.04 -5.84
CA ILE A 62 25.30 1.77 -5.13
C ILE A 62 23.99 1.78 -4.32
N ILE A 63 23.76 2.83 -3.53
CA ILE A 63 22.54 2.96 -2.72
C ILE A 63 21.30 3.00 -3.61
N ALA A 64 21.33 3.79 -4.70
CA ALA A 64 20.24 3.87 -5.67
C ALA A 64 19.96 2.49 -6.31
N THR A 65 21.00 1.71 -6.62
CA THR A 65 20.86 0.37 -7.20
C THR A 65 20.21 -0.61 -6.21
N ILE A 66 20.65 -0.60 -4.94
CA ILE A 66 20.07 -1.47 -3.90
C ILE A 66 18.60 -1.11 -3.64
N LEU A 67 18.27 0.18 -3.54
CA LEU A 67 16.89 0.64 -3.39
C LEU A 67 16.05 0.29 -4.62
N GLY A 68 16.60 0.44 -5.82
CA GLY A 68 15.97 0.05 -7.08
C GLY A 68 15.59 -1.42 -7.07
N LEU A 69 16.54 -2.31 -6.81
CA LEU A 69 16.31 -3.76 -6.71
C LEU A 69 15.26 -4.12 -5.65
N ARG A 70 15.31 -3.48 -4.47
CA ARG A 70 14.34 -3.70 -3.39
C ARG A 70 12.93 -3.20 -3.75
N SER A 71 12.81 -2.18 -4.59
CA SER A 71 11.52 -1.59 -4.99
C SER A 71 10.75 -2.42 -6.04
N VAL A 72 11.45 -3.22 -6.86
CA VAL A 72 10.87 -4.05 -7.93
C VAL A 72 9.67 -4.88 -7.48
N PRO A 73 9.72 -5.67 -6.39
CA PRO A 73 8.57 -6.47 -5.95
C PRO A 73 7.36 -5.62 -5.53
N PHE A 74 7.58 -4.40 -5.02
CA PHE A 74 6.49 -3.49 -4.65
C PHE A 74 5.83 -2.89 -5.88
N LEU A 75 6.63 -2.47 -6.85
CA LEU A 75 6.14 -1.99 -8.15
C LEU A 75 5.37 -3.08 -8.89
N TYR A 76 5.90 -4.30 -8.92
CA TYR A 76 5.24 -5.46 -9.52
C TYR A 76 3.88 -5.75 -8.88
N LYS A 77 3.82 -5.82 -7.54
CA LYS A 77 2.55 -6.00 -6.82
C LYS A 77 1.55 -4.90 -7.15
N ARG A 78 2.00 -3.63 -7.14
CA ARG A 78 1.15 -2.48 -7.44
C ARG A 78 0.64 -2.51 -8.88
N ALA A 79 1.49 -2.88 -9.84
CA ALA A 79 1.11 -3.05 -11.23
C ALA A 79 0.07 -4.16 -11.40
N ILE A 80 0.26 -5.31 -10.75
CA ILE A 80 -0.75 -6.39 -10.74
C ILE A 80 -2.05 -5.92 -10.09
N THR A 81 -1.98 -5.22 -8.96
CA THR A 81 -3.17 -4.69 -8.29
C THR A 81 -3.93 -3.75 -9.22
N ILE A 82 -3.24 -2.81 -9.88
CA ILE A 82 -3.87 -1.91 -10.86
C ILE A 82 -4.45 -2.72 -12.03
N ALA A 83 -3.69 -3.67 -12.58
CA ALA A 83 -4.15 -4.51 -13.69
C ALA A 83 -5.33 -5.41 -13.30
N ALA A 84 -5.48 -5.78 -12.02
CA ALA A 84 -6.62 -6.55 -11.51
C ALA A 84 -7.83 -5.66 -11.20
N THR A 85 -7.63 -4.45 -10.68
CA THR A 85 -8.72 -3.55 -10.29
C THR A 85 -9.29 -2.75 -11.46
N TYR A 86 -8.44 -2.32 -12.39
CA TYR A 86 -8.83 -1.45 -13.51
C TYR A 86 -9.84 -2.08 -14.49
N PRO A 87 -9.67 -3.35 -14.94
CA PRO A 87 -10.67 -3.96 -15.82
C PRO A 87 -11.98 -4.19 -15.09
N LEU A 88 -11.96 -4.51 -13.79
CA LEU A 88 -13.20 -4.64 -13.02
C LEU A 88 -13.91 -3.28 -12.94
N GLN A 89 -13.20 -2.19 -12.67
CA GLN A 89 -13.82 -0.85 -12.57
C GLN A 89 -14.47 -0.38 -13.87
N LEU A 90 -13.84 -0.65 -15.03
CA LEU A 90 -14.40 -0.33 -16.34
C LEU A 90 -15.57 -1.23 -16.73
N THR A 91 -15.46 -2.54 -16.45
CA THR A 91 -16.49 -3.52 -16.83
C THR A 91 -17.65 -3.59 -15.84
N PHE A 92 -17.47 -3.16 -14.58
CA PHE A 92 -18.49 -3.25 -13.53
C PHE A 92 -19.79 -2.56 -13.91
N LYS A 93 -19.73 -1.45 -14.66
CA LYS A 93 -20.94 -0.75 -15.15
C LYS A 93 -21.84 -1.67 -15.99
N TYR A 94 -21.23 -2.54 -16.79
CA TYR A 94 -21.95 -3.49 -17.66
C TYR A 94 -22.24 -4.80 -16.93
N VAL A 95 -21.26 -5.33 -16.21
CA VAL A 95 -21.37 -6.59 -15.48
C VAL A 95 -22.41 -6.49 -14.35
N ALA A 96 -22.52 -5.35 -13.66
CA ALA A 96 -23.52 -5.14 -12.61
C ALA A 96 -24.98 -5.17 -13.13
N GLN A 97 -25.19 -5.04 -14.44
CA GLN A 97 -26.52 -5.22 -15.05
C GLN A 97 -26.84 -6.70 -15.30
N ILE A 98 -25.82 -7.55 -15.44
CA ILE A 98 -25.94 -8.98 -15.71
C ILE A 98 -25.97 -9.79 -14.42
N ILE A 99 -25.26 -9.32 -13.38
CA ILE A 99 -25.26 -9.97 -12.07
C ILE A 99 -26.70 -9.97 -11.53
N PRO A 100 -27.28 -11.15 -11.23
CA PRO A 100 -28.60 -11.21 -10.62
C PRO A 100 -28.59 -10.41 -9.32
N LYS A 101 -29.48 -9.43 -9.24
CA LYS A 101 -29.69 -8.67 -8.01
C LYS A 101 -30.45 -9.58 -7.05
N TYR A 102 -29.72 -10.28 -6.19
CA TYR A 102 -30.32 -10.96 -5.06
C TYR A 102 -30.69 -9.92 -4.01
N THR A 103 -31.95 -9.49 -4.04
CA THR A 103 -32.55 -8.73 -2.94
C THR A 103 -32.97 -9.73 -1.88
N ILE A 104 -32.07 -10.01 -0.94
CA ILE A 104 -32.38 -10.81 0.24
C ILE A 104 -32.95 -9.85 1.29
N SER A 105 -34.13 -10.15 1.83
CA SER A 105 -34.66 -9.34 2.92
C SER A 105 -33.77 -9.48 4.16
N GLU A 106 -33.78 -8.51 5.07
CA GLU A 106 -32.97 -8.60 6.29
C GLU A 106 -33.36 -9.85 7.13
N GLU A 107 -34.62 -10.28 7.06
CA GLU A 107 -35.07 -11.50 7.72
C GLU A 107 -34.45 -12.76 7.10
N GLU A 108 -34.30 -12.79 5.77
CA GLU A 108 -33.75 -13.92 5.02
C GLU A 108 -32.22 -13.94 5.01
N PHE A 109 -31.55 -12.81 5.30
CA PHE A 109 -30.09 -12.71 5.24
C PHE A 109 -29.37 -13.71 6.16
N PHE A 110 -29.97 -14.02 7.31
CA PHE A 110 -29.37 -14.92 8.29
C PHE A 110 -29.69 -16.39 8.05
N THR A 111 -30.59 -16.70 7.11
CA THR A 111 -31.06 -18.06 6.80
C THR A 111 -30.84 -18.47 5.34
N CYS A 112 -30.38 -17.54 4.48
CA CYS A 112 -30.23 -17.74 3.05
C CYS A 112 -29.21 -18.83 2.65
N ASP A 113 -28.31 -19.21 3.55
CA ASP A 113 -27.32 -20.27 3.34
C ASP A 113 -27.81 -21.66 3.82
N GLY A 114 -29.07 -21.77 4.26
CA GLY A 114 -29.65 -23.01 4.77
C GLY A 114 -29.13 -23.42 6.15
N CYS A 115 -28.56 -22.48 6.92
CA CYS A 115 -28.09 -22.78 8.27
C CYS A 115 -29.23 -23.09 9.24
N SER A 116 -28.94 -23.79 10.34
CA SER A 116 -29.92 -24.02 11.41
C SER A 116 -30.35 -22.72 12.09
N ALA A 117 -31.57 -22.69 12.64
CA ALA A 117 -32.13 -21.50 13.28
C ALA A 117 -31.25 -20.95 14.43
N GLU A 118 -30.57 -21.85 15.16
CA GLU A 118 -29.64 -21.49 16.24
C GLU A 118 -28.40 -20.73 15.72
N VAL A 119 -27.84 -21.17 14.59
CA VAL A 119 -26.68 -20.53 13.95
C VAL A 119 -27.08 -19.16 13.40
N GLY A 120 -28.24 -19.06 12.76
CA GLY A 120 -28.80 -17.79 12.28
C GLY A 120 -29.01 -16.78 13.41
N ALA A 121 -29.59 -17.21 14.54
CA ALA A 121 -29.77 -16.38 15.73
C ALA A 121 -28.44 -15.90 16.32
N THR A 122 -27.44 -16.79 16.38
CA THR A 122 -26.10 -16.46 16.86
C THR A 122 -25.43 -15.40 15.98
N ARG A 123 -25.53 -15.53 14.65
CA ARG A 123 -24.97 -14.56 13.71
C ARG A 123 -25.64 -13.19 13.83
N LYS A 124 -26.97 -13.16 13.96
CA LYS A 124 -27.72 -11.92 14.19
C LYS A 124 -27.29 -11.23 15.48
N ALA A 125 -27.17 -11.97 16.57
CA ALA A 125 -26.68 -11.44 17.85
C ALA A 125 -25.24 -10.89 17.75
N ALA A 126 -24.35 -11.61 17.06
CA ALA A 126 -22.98 -11.16 16.84
C ALA A 126 -22.90 -9.87 16.01
N LEU A 127 -23.75 -9.75 14.98
CA LEU A 127 -23.80 -8.55 14.13
C LEU A 127 -24.31 -7.32 14.90
N VAL A 128 -25.34 -7.49 15.75
CA VAL A 128 -25.83 -6.44 16.65
C VAL A 128 -24.73 -6.01 17.62
N ALA A 129 -24.06 -6.96 18.28
CA ALA A 129 -22.98 -6.66 19.21
C ALA A 129 -21.79 -5.95 18.54
N LEU A 130 -21.49 -6.31 17.29
CA LEU A 130 -20.47 -5.63 16.48
C LEU A 130 -20.89 -4.22 16.10
N SER A 131 -22.15 -4.03 15.70
CA SER A 131 -22.73 -2.71 15.40
C SER A 131 -22.62 -1.78 16.61
N ASP A 132 -22.97 -2.24 17.80
CA ASP A 132 -22.90 -1.43 19.02
C ASP A 132 -21.46 -1.07 19.41
N LYS A 133 -20.53 -2.02 19.29
CA LYS A 133 -19.09 -1.75 19.48
C LYS A 133 -18.59 -0.73 18.47
N TRP A 134 -19.00 -0.83 17.21
CA TRP A 134 -18.61 0.08 16.13
C TRP A 134 -19.14 1.49 16.37
N LYS A 135 -20.42 1.61 16.74
CA LYS A 135 -21.08 2.86 17.12
C LYS A 135 -20.34 3.56 18.26
N LYS A 136 -19.93 2.82 19.29
CA LYS A 136 -19.15 3.36 20.41
C LYS A 136 -17.74 3.79 20.01
N LYS A 137 -17.07 3.01 19.16
CA LYS A 137 -15.69 3.28 18.72
C LYS A 137 -15.61 4.46 17.73
N TYR A 138 -16.63 4.63 16.89
CA TYR A 138 -16.65 5.60 15.81
C TYR A 138 -17.95 6.43 15.79
N PRO A 139 -18.19 7.29 16.80
CA PRO A 139 -19.44 8.05 16.90
C PRO A 139 -19.68 8.99 15.72
N LYS A 140 -18.61 9.55 15.12
CA LYS A 140 -18.71 10.41 13.93
C LYS A 140 -19.22 9.69 12.69
N CYS A 141 -19.03 8.37 12.58
CA CYS A 141 -19.50 7.60 11.42
C CYS A 141 -21.03 7.52 11.36
N GLN A 142 -21.74 7.69 12.48
CA GLN A 142 -23.21 7.70 12.50
C GLN A 142 -23.82 8.88 11.75
N GLN A 143 -23.06 9.98 11.59
CA GLN A 143 -23.52 11.16 10.86
C GLN A 143 -23.61 10.92 9.35
N PHE A 144 -22.98 9.85 8.85
CA PHE A 144 -22.95 9.48 7.43
C PHE A 144 -23.85 8.29 7.09
N SER A 145 -24.45 7.64 8.10
CA SER A 145 -25.44 6.57 7.88
C SER A 145 -26.85 7.16 7.86
N VAL A 146 -27.15 7.96 6.84
CA VAL A 146 -28.50 8.42 6.51
C VAL A 146 -29.04 7.58 5.38
#